data_AF-R6D6R7-F1
#
_entry.id   AF-R6D6R7-F1
#
_cell.length_a   1.000
_cell.length_b   1.000
_cell.length_c   1.000
_cell.angle_alpha   90.00
_cell.angle_beta   90.00
_cell.angle_gamma   90.00
#
_symmetry.space_group_name_H-M   'P 1'
#
loop_
_entity.id
_entity.type
_entity.pdbx_description
1 polymer ?
#
loop_
_entity_poly.entity_id
_entity_poly.type
_entity_poly.pdbx_seq_one_letter_code
_entity_poly.pdbx_strand_id
1 'polypeptide(L)'
;MTTELLICAHCHRPYEFTRGRKTIVNGGTVGIPCNGQTAAQFILAESAGGGWKTQLISVPYDNEAVVAEFYESGLIDLANVWSRTIIAMLKTGRHYNKECLQLIRRLCEERGEDFGCEEIWREAAETLGI
;
A
#
# COMPACT_ATOMS: atom_id res chain seq x y z
N MET A 1 13.52 -1.29 -28.63
CA MET A 1 12.86 -0.19 -27.88
C MET A 1 13.91 0.79 -27.35
N THR A 2 13.79 2.07 -27.73
CA THR A 2 14.69 3.19 -27.39
C THR A 2 14.39 3.85 -26.04
N THR A 3 13.37 3.41 -25.32
CA THR A 3 12.98 3.98 -24.01
C THR A 3 14.07 3.80 -22.96
N GLU A 4 14.47 4.90 -22.33
CA GLU A 4 15.50 4.96 -21.28
C GLU A 4 14.89 5.02 -19.86
N LEU A 5 13.65 5.48 -19.71
CA LEU A 5 12.92 5.50 -18.43
C LEU A 5 11.60 4.74 -18.53
N LEU A 6 11.38 3.78 -17.62
CA LEU A 6 10.11 3.08 -17.42
C LEU A 6 9.56 3.44 -16.04
N ILE A 7 8.35 4.00 -16.01
CA ILE A 7 7.64 4.31 -14.76
C ILE A 7 6.61 3.23 -14.49
N CYS A 8 6.67 2.64 -13.30
CA CYS A 8 5.78 1.59 -12.82
C CYS A 8 5.06 2.03 -11.54
N ALA A 9 3.97 1.33 -11.20
CA ALA A 9 3.19 1.56 -9.98
C ALA A 9 2.75 0.22 -9.35
N HIS A 10 1.52 0.14 -8.83
CA HIS A 10 0.87 -1.05 -8.28
C HIS A 10 1.39 -1.58 -6.95
N CYS A 11 2.70 -1.72 -6.74
CA CYS A 11 3.22 -2.37 -5.53
C CYS A 11 3.26 -1.47 -4.29
N HIS A 12 2.97 -0.18 -4.43
CA HIS A 12 2.93 0.82 -3.35
C HIS A 12 4.27 1.01 -2.61
N ARG A 13 5.36 0.56 -3.21
CA ARG A 13 6.71 0.64 -2.65
C ARG A 13 7.61 1.36 -3.64
N PRO A 14 8.24 2.47 -3.24
CA PRO A 14 9.15 3.17 -4.11
C PRO A 14 10.38 2.32 -4.37
N TYR A 15 10.84 2.34 -5.62
CA TYR A 15 12.12 1.73 -6.00
C TYR A 15 12.65 2.41 -7.25
N GLU A 16 13.96 2.34 -7.42
CA GLU A 16 14.63 2.74 -8.64
C GLU A 16 15.71 1.70 -8.94
N PHE A 17 15.75 1.25 -10.19
CA PHE A 17 16.72 0.28 -10.65
C PHE A 17 17.20 0.63 -12.06
N THR A 18 18.52 0.70 -12.24
CA THR A 18 19.14 1.03 -13.52
C THR A 18 19.96 -0.14 -14.04
N ARG A 19 19.73 -0.53 -15.30
CA ARG A 19 20.51 -1.53 -16.03
C ARG A 19 20.93 -0.98 -17.39
N GLY A 20 22.21 -0.72 -17.56
CA GLY A 20 22.73 -0.03 -18.75
C GLY A 20 22.12 1.37 -18.85
N ARG A 21 21.51 1.71 -19.99
CA ARG A 21 20.82 2.99 -20.21
C ARG A 21 19.33 2.98 -19.86
N LYS A 22 18.85 1.93 -19.18
CA LYS A 22 17.44 1.78 -18.84
C LYS A 22 17.25 1.89 -17.34
N THR A 23 16.45 2.85 -16.92
CA THR A 23 16.01 3.04 -15.54
C THR A 23 14.55 2.64 -15.42
N ILE A 24 14.24 1.83 -14.41
CA ILE A 24 12.87 1.51 -14.00
C ILE A 24 12.66 2.18 -12.65
N VAL A 25 11.60 2.97 -12.55
CA VAL A 25 11.28 3.72 -11.33
C VAL A 25 9.83 3.46 -10.93
N ASN A 26 9.58 3.42 -9.63
CA ASN A 26 8.26 3.41 -9.03
C ASN A 26 8.23 4.45 -7.92
N GLY A 27 7.24 5.36 -7.97
CA GLY A 27 7.09 6.43 -6.99
C GLY A 27 6.49 5.99 -5.66
N GLY A 28 6.11 4.73 -5.52
CA GLY A 28 5.39 4.23 -4.36
C GLY A 28 3.90 4.47 -4.52
N THR A 29 3.31 5.20 -3.58
CA THR A 29 1.86 5.43 -3.49
C THR A 29 1.58 6.74 -2.78
N VAL A 30 0.51 7.39 -3.21
CA VAL A 30 0.03 8.61 -2.57
C VAL A 30 -0.80 8.30 -1.31
N GLY A 31 -1.56 7.20 -1.29
CA GLY A 31 -2.61 7.01 -0.28
C GLY A 31 -2.53 5.75 0.59
N ILE A 32 -1.81 4.70 0.20
CA ILE A 32 -1.82 3.43 0.95
C ILE A 32 -0.40 2.86 1.03
N PRO A 33 0.47 3.41 1.89
CA PRO A 33 1.89 3.07 1.94
C PRO A 33 2.16 1.70 2.55
N CYS A 34 3.25 1.09 2.08
CA CYS A 34 3.54 -0.33 2.24
C CYS A 34 5.01 -0.64 2.57
N ASN A 35 5.73 0.41 2.97
CA ASN A 35 7.18 0.49 3.11
C ASN A 35 7.63 1.11 4.45
N GLY A 36 6.75 1.15 5.46
CA GLY A 36 7.06 1.73 6.77
C GLY A 36 7.10 3.27 6.77
N GLN A 37 6.51 3.92 5.77
CA GLN A 37 6.28 5.36 5.74
C GLN A 37 4.78 5.63 5.77
N THR A 38 4.38 6.83 6.22
CA THR A 38 2.97 7.26 6.29
C THR A 38 2.69 8.52 5.47
N ALA A 39 3.72 9.06 4.82
CA ALA A 39 3.60 10.19 3.90
C ALA A 39 3.14 9.73 2.51
N ALA A 40 2.53 10.64 1.76
CA ALA A 40 2.27 10.45 0.35
C ALA A 40 3.60 10.45 -0.42
N GLN A 41 3.81 9.47 -1.30
CA GLN A 41 5.04 9.32 -2.05
C GLN A 41 4.78 9.31 -3.56
N PHE A 42 5.61 10.06 -4.28
CA PHE A 42 5.60 10.12 -5.75
C PHE A 42 7.00 10.50 -6.25
N ILE A 43 7.20 10.40 -7.55
CA ILE A 43 8.48 10.78 -8.19
C ILE A 43 8.35 12.11 -8.92
N LEU A 44 9.37 12.95 -8.78
CA LEU A 44 9.66 14.02 -9.70
C LEU A 44 10.67 13.51 -10.73
N ALA A 45 10.31 13.56 -12.01
CA ALA A 45 11.19 13.16 -13.11
C ALA A 45 11.53 14.39 -13.96
N GLU A 46 12.80 14.73 -14.04
CA GLU A 46 13.31 15.89 -14.76
C GLU A 46 14.19 15.44 -15.93
N SER A 47 14.11 16.14 -17.07
CA SER A 47 14.98 15.90 -18.23
C SER A 47 15.50 17.22 -18.79
N ALA A 48 16.82 17.32 -18.95
CA ALA A 48 17.49 18.44 -19.61
C ALA A 48 18.54 17.90 -20.59
N GLY A 49 18.15 17.74 -21.87
CA GLY A 49 19.11 17.54 -22.97
C GLY A 49 19.68 16.12 -23.16
N GLY A 50 19.02 15.06 -22.68
CA GLY A 50 19.36 13.69 -23.10
C GLY A 50 19.33 12.58 -22.05
N GLY A 51 18.73 12.82 -20.88
CA GLY A 51 18.58 11.80 -19.84
C GLY A 51 17.49 12.15 -18.84
N TRP A 52 17.24 11.25 -17.89
CA TRP A 52 16.25 11.44 -16.84
C TRP A 52 16.94 11.44 -15.47
N LYS A 53 16.58 12.42 -14.64
CA LYS A 53 16.88 12.44 -13.23
C LYS A 53 15.57 12.26 -12.48
N THR A 54 15.53 11.31 -11.57
CA THR A 54 14.36 11.00 -10.73
C THR A 54 14.66 11.34 -9.27
N GLN A 55 13.65 11.84 -8.57
CA GLN A 55 13.70 12.08 -7.13
C GLN A 55 12.42 11.56 -6.50
N LEU A 56 12.54 10.74 -5.47
CA LEU A 56 11.42 10.37 -4.62
C LEU A 56 11.06 11.54 -3.70
N ILE A 57 9.82 12.01 -3.79
CA ILE A 57 9.25 13.04 -2.93
C ILE A 57 8.33 12.37 -1.93
N SER A 58 8.44 12.78 -0.66
CA SER A 58 7.55 12.35 0.42
C SER A 58 6.91 13.57 1.06
N VAL A 59 5.58 13.62 1.08
CA VAL A 59 4.81 14.74 1.62
C VAL A 59 3.92 14.24 2.75
N PRO A 60 4.12 14.69 4.01
CA PRO A 60 3.23 14.35 5.10
C PRO A 60 1.85 14.96 4.85
N TYR A 61 0.80 14.25 5.28
CA TYR A 61 -0.58 14.70 5.24
C TYR A 61 -1.29 14.25 6.52
N ASP A 62 -2.49 14.77 6.75
CA ASP A 62 -3.29 14.43 7.92
C ASP A 62 -3.93 13.05 7.76
N ASN A 63 -3.23 12.02 8.25
CA ASN A 63 -3.73 10.65 8.24
C ASN A 63 -4.96 10.48 9.15
N GLU A 64 -5.09 11.25 10.24
CA GLU A 64 -6.24 11.12 11.13
C GLU A 64 -7.51 11.71 10.49
N ALA A 65 -7.37 12.77 9.66
CA ALA A 65 -8.47 13.26 8.84
C ALA A 65 -8.97 12.18 7.86
N VAL A 66 -8.07 11.48 7.16
CA VAL A 66 -8.46 10.37 6.27
C VAL A 66 -9.10 9.23 7.05
N VAL A 67 -8.60 8.90 8.25
CA VAL A 67 -9.23 7.90 9.11
C VAL A 67 -10.64 8.33 9.51
N ALA A 68 -10.88 9.60 9.83
CA ALA A 68 -12.23 10.10 10.11
C ALA A 68 -13.16 9.93 8.90
N GLU A 69 -12.69 10.20 7.68
CA GLU A 69 -13.46 10.00 6.45
C GLU A 69 -13.89 8.53 6.25
N PHE A 70 -13.11 7.54 6.70
CA PHE A 70 -13.53 6.13 6.69
C PHE A 70 -14.75 5.87 7.59
N TYR A 71 -14.85 6.54 8.73
CA TYR A 71 -16.01 6.45 9.63
C TYR A 71 -17.20 7.22 9.08
N GLU A 72 -16.98 8.46 8.63
CA GLU A 72 -18.05 9.34 8.13
C GLU A 72 -18.71 8.80 6.86
N SER A 73 -17.93 8.18 5.97
CA SER A 73 -18.44 7.56 4.74
C SER A 73 -19.15 6.22 4.96
N GLY A 74 -19.04 5.62 6.15
CA GLY A 74 -19.53 4.26 6.43
C GLY A 74 -18.67 3.14 5.82
N LEU A 75 -17.51 3.45 5.23
CA LEU A 75 -16.58 2.43 4.71
C LEU A 75 -16.08 1.50 5.79
N ILE A 76 -15.96 2.00 7.03
CA ILE A 76 -15.59 1.15 8.17
C ILE A 76 -16.60 0.03 8.40
N ASP A 77 -17.88 0.27 8.15
CA ASP A 77 -18.93 -0.74 8.33
C ASP A 77 -19.07 -1.64 7.09
N LEU A 78 -19.03 -1.03 5.89
CA LEU A 78 -19.22 -1.75 4.64
C LEU A 78 -18.09 -2.76 4.34
N ALA A 79 -16.85 -2.37 4.62
CA ALA A 79 -15.67 -3.19 4.32
C ALA A 79 -14.94 -3.68 5.58
N ASN A 80 -15.46 -3.39 6.77
CA ASN A 80 -15.06 -3.92 8.08
C ASN A 80 -13.56 -4.19 8.23
N VAL A 81 -13.15 -5.47 8.22
CA VAL A 81 -11.75 -5.88 8.41
C VAL A 81 -10.83 -5.27 7.36
N TRP A 82 -11.27 -5.15 6.11
CA TRP A 82 -10.47 -4.52 5.08
C TRP A 82 -10.21 -3.05 5.40
N SER A 83 -11.22 -2.29 5.81
CA SER A 83 -11.06 -0.89 6.24
C SER A 83 -10.11 -0.77 7.43
N ARG A 84 -10.19 -1.68 8.41
CA ARG A 84 -9.24 -1.75 9.55
C ARG A 84 -7.80 -1.97 9.07
N THR A 85 -7.58 -2.83 8.08
CA THR A 85 -6.22 -3.02 7.50
C THR A 85 -5.70 -1.73 6.87
N ILE A 86 -6.53 -1.00 6.11
CA ILE A 86 -6.11 0.25 5.46
C ILE A 86 -5.82 1.34 6.50
N ILE A 87 -6.65 1.49 7.52
CA ILE A 87 -6.42 2.43 8.63
C ILE A 87 -5.09 2.10 9.34
N ALA A 88 -4.82 0.83 9.62
CA ALA A 88 -3.55 0.43 10.23
C ALA A 88 -2.34 0.72 9.31
N MET A 89 -2.49 0.55 7.98
CA MET A 89 -1.47 0.92 7.00
C MET A 89 -1.22 2.44 6.98
N LEU A 90 -2.27 3.27 7.01
CA LEU A 90 -2.14 4.73 7.09
C LEU A 90 -1.36 5.16 8.34
N LYS A 91 -1.59 4.49 9.47
CA LYS A 91 -0.96 4.82 10.76
C LYS A 91 0.48 4.35 10.91
N THR A 92 0.90 3.32 10.17
CA THR A 92 2.18 2.63 10.42
C THR A 92 3.06 2.42 9.20
N GLY A 93 2.51 2.48 7.99
CA GLY A 93 3.16 2.06 6.75
C GLY A 93 3.44 0.56 6.64
N ARG A 94 3.01 -0.25 7.62
CA ARG A 94 3.16 -1.72 7.61
C ARG A 94 2.10 -2.33 6.70
N HIS A 95 2.44 -3.41 6.02
CA HIS A 95 1.65 -4.04 4.94
C HIS A 95 0.49 -4.92 5.47
N TYR A 96 -0.38 -4.37 6.34
CA TYR A 96 -1.40 -5.13 7.07
C TYR A 96 -2.38 -5.89 6.18
N ASN A 97 -2.76 -5.36 5.02
CA ASN A 97 -3.64 -6.05 4.08
C ASN A 97 -3.07 -7.41 3.63
N LYS A 98 -1.78 -7.47 3.30
CA LYS A 98 -1.08 -8.69 2.92
C LYS A 98 -1.01 -9.66 4.08
N GLU A 99 -0.64 -9.18 5.27
CA GLU A 99 -0.49 -10.02 6.45
C GLU A 99 -1.84 -10.62 6.88
N CYS A 100 -2.90 -9.82 6.84
CA CYS A 100 -4.27 -10.26 7.12
C CYS A 100 -4.73 -11.32 6.12
N LEU A 101 -4.56 -11.09 4.82
CA LEU A 101 -4.93 -12.07 3.79
C LEU A 101 -4.13 -13.38 3.91
N GLN A 102 -2.86 -13.31 4.28
CA GLN A 102 -2.05 -14.50 4.51
C GLN A 102 -2.53 -15.31 5.73
N LEU A 103 -2.98 -14.62 6.79
CA LEU A 103 -3.55 -15.26 7.97
C LEU A 103 -4.93 -15.86 7.68
N ILE A 104 -5.82 -15.11 7.02
CA ILE A 104 -7.13 -15.60 6.58
C ILE A 104 -6.97 -16.88 5.75
N ARG A 105 -6.07 -16.86 4.76
CA ARG A 105 -5.81 -18.03 3.92
C ARG A 105 -5.44 -19.25 4.75
N ARG A 106 -4.55 -19.08 5.73
CA ARG A 106 -4.11 -20.16 6.61
C ARG A 106 -5.27 -20.70 7.45
N LEU A 107 -6.06 -19.82 8.05
CA LEU A 107 -7.21 -20.19 8.88
C LEU A 107 -8.30 -20.91 8.06
N CYS A 108 -8.56 -20.46 6.83
CA CYS A 108 -9.45 -21.14 5.89
C CYS A 108 -8.96 -22.58 5.61
N GLU A 109 -7.67 -22.74 5.29
CA GLU A 109 -7.05 -24.04 5.02
C GLU A 109 -7.09 -24.97 6.26
N GLU A 110 -6.83 -24.46 7.46
CA GLU A 110 -6.84 -25.24 8.71
C GLU A 110 -8.25 -25.69 9.13
N ARG A 111 -9.29 -24.90 8.80
CA ARG A 111 -10.68 -25.17 9.21
C ARG A 111 -11.54 -25.80 8.12
N GLY A 112 -11.04 -25.85 6.88
CA GLY A 112 -11.83 -26.30 5.73
C GLY A 112 -12.94 -25.30 5.35
N GLU A 113 -12.72 -24.02 5.60
CA GLU A 113 -13.65 -22.92 5.34
C GLU A 113 -13.21 -22.11 4.11
N ASP A 114 -14.11 -21.30 3.54
CA ASP A 114 -13.80 -20.42 2.42
C ASP A 114 -13.49 -18.97 2.83
N PHE A 115 -13.06 -18.16 1.86
CA PHE A 115 -12.73 -16.74 2.07
C PHE A 115 -13.94 -15.86 2.38
N GLY A 116 -15.17 -16.34 2.24
CA GLY A 116 -16.40 -15.63 2.59
C GLY A 116 -16.77 -15.73 4.07
N CYS A 117 -16.11 -16.59 4.85
CA CYS A 117 -16.38 -16.75 6.28
C CYS A 117 -15.91 -15.51 7.09
N GLU A 118 -16.84 -14.61 7.43
CA GLU A 118 -16.54 -13.36 8.14
C GLU A 118 -15.84 -13.58 9.50
N GLU A 119 -16.15 -14.67 10.21
CA GLU A 119 -15.54 -14.94 11.52
C GLU A 119 -14.02 -15.16 11.40
N ILE A 120 -13.55 -15.78 10.31
CA ILE A 120 -12.11 -15.91 10.04
C ILE A 120 -11.46 -14.55 9.80
N TRP A 121 -12.15 -13.64 9.10
CA TRP A 121 -11.65 -12.28 8.89
C TRP A 121 -11.54 -11.51 10.21
N ARG A 122 -12.55 -11.62 11.08
CA ARG A 122 -12.56 -10.98 12.41
C ARG A 122 -11.43 -11.50 13.29
N GLU A 123 -11.27 -12.82 13.35
CA GLU A 123 -10.18 -13.46 14.09
C GLU A 123 -8.80 -13.03 13.58
N ALA A 124 -8.63 -12.95 12.26
CA ALA A 124 -7.37 -12.49 11.67
C ALA A 124 -7.05 -11.03 12.04
N ALA A 125 -8.07 -10.16 12.04
CA ALA A 125 -7.92 -8.77 12.47
C ALA A 125 -7.51 -8.68 13.95
N GLU A 126 -8.22 -9.39 14.83
CA GLU A 126 -7.94 -9.44 16.27
C GLU A 126 -6.52 -9.96 16.56
N THR A 127 -6.10 -11.01 15.84
CA THR A 127 -4.74 -11.57 15.95
C THR A 127 -3.66 -10.55 15.56
N LEU A 128 -3.95 -9.68 14.59
CA LEU A 128 -3.04 -8.64 14.13
C LEU A 128 -3.12 -7.35 14.95
N GLY A 129 -4.03 -7.27 15.93
CA GLY A 129 -4.23 -6.11 16.78
C GLY A 129 -4.80 -4.90 16.03
N ILE A 130 -5.51 -5.14 14.93
CA ILE A 130 -6.20 -4.12 14.12
C ILE A 130 -7.70 -4.34 14.22
#